data_AF-A0A7S2SEW8-F1
#
_entry.id   AF-A0A7S2SEW8-F1
#
_cell.length_a   1.000
_cell.length_b   1.000
_cell.length_c   1.000
_cell.angle_alpha   90.00
_cell.angle_beta   90.00
_cell.angle_gamma   90.00
#
_symmetry.space_group_name_H-M   'P 1'
#
loop_
_entity.id
_entity.type
_entity.pdbx_description
1 polymer ?
#
loop_
_entity_poly.entity_id
_entity_poly.type
_entity_poly.pdbx_seq_one_letter_code
_entity_poly.pdbx_strand_id
1 'polypeptide(L)'
;HIMNGAVENDSFIVKEARQDIYKLYNTSQVFISPEGDWTKGVNNAVRERSQQRTCWVRGPYTSPYFIATQFRHLVLIASGIGITPALGVMGQYPGFSRTKVLIWMVRSKVMLKFFIPLMEDSHLALIFYTGKEKLTREEVDNLHSQGNIRVQQTRPESLGDTIESVIVRFENTFEDKTQTNSTWNFHHTHLDTIQLRHKESWCVMYCGGSVTVKNLLKGFTKENSLGFKAEFFDW
;
A
#
# COMPACT_ATOMS: atom_id res chain seq x y z
N HIS A 1 46.98 -2.67 -4.66
CA HIS A 1 46.44 -2.81 -6.02
C HIS A 1 44.92 -2.94 -5.92
N ILE A 2 44.22 -2.13 -6.70
CA ILE A 2 42.80 -1.79 -6.60
C ILE A 2 41.90 -3.02 -6.83
N MET A 3 40.98 -3.31 -5.90
CA MET A 3 39.81 -4.14 -6.17
C MET A 3 38.66 -3.25 -6.67
N ASN A 4 38.40 -3.34 -7.98
CA ASN A 4 37.09 -3.09 -8.58
C ASN A 4 36.18 -4.28 -8.19
N GLY A 5 34.87 -4.17 -7.98
CA GLY A 5 33.91 -3.09 -8.14
C GLY A 5 32.56 -3.61 -7.63
N ALA A 6 31.76 -2.71 -7.10
CA ALA A 6 30.52 -2.97 -6.39
C ALA A 6 29.42 -3.62 -7.25
N VAL A 7 28.97 -4.83 -6.90
CA VAL A 7 27.64 -5.37 -7.28
C VAL A 7 27.22 -6.42 -6.24
N GLU A 8 26.75 -6.05 -5.04
CA GLU A 8 26.13 -7.05 -4.14
C GLU A 8 25.24 -6.54 -2.97
N ASN A 9 24.75 -5.28 -2.99
CA ASN A 9 23.96 -4.77 -1.85
C ASN A 9 22.43 -4.80 -2.01
N ASP A 10 21.89 -4.96 -3.23
CA ASP A 10 20.43 -4.92 -3.45
C ASP A 10 19.72 -6.25 -3.16
N SER A 11 20.42 -7.38 -3.29
CA SER A 11 19.81 -8.72 -3.07
C SER A 11 19.66 -9.06 -1.58
N PHE A 12 20.50 -8.48 -0.73
CA PHE A 12 20.52 -8.75 0.72
C PHE A 12 19.32 -8.12 1.42
N ILE A 13 19.02 -6.85 1.12
CA ILE A 13 17.91 -6.08 1.69
C ILE A 13 16.55 -6.75 1.39
N VAL A 14 16.39 -7.31 0.18
CA VAL A 14 15.16 -7.98 -0.25
C VAL A 14 15.02 -9.38 0.37
N LYS A 15 16.13 -10.07 0.67
CA LYS A 15 16.11 -11.39 1.32
C LYS A 15 15.78 -11.29 2.81
N GLU A 16 16.37 -10.35 3.55
CA GLU A 16 16.05 -10.15 4.98
C GLU A 16 14.60 -9.67 5.17
N ALA A 17 14.14 -8.70 4.36
CA ALA A 17 12.76 -8.22 4.41
C ALA A 17 11.72 -9.35 4.16
N ARG A 18 12.10 -10.40 3.42
CA ARG A 18 11.25 -11.56 3.09
C ARG A 18 11.33 -12.72 4.08
N GLN A 19 12.46 -12.93 4.76
CA GLN A 19 12.61 -14.03 5.72
C GLN A 19 12.07 -13.67 7.12
N ASP A 20 11.91 -12.37 7.41
CA ASP A 20 11.76 -11.90 8.79
C ASP A 20 10.32 -11.65 9.28
N ILE A 21 9.32 -11.55 8.42
CA ILE A 21 8.00 -11.06 8.88
C ILE A 21 7.22 -12.10 9.71
N TYR A 22 7.37 -13.40 9.43
CA TYR A 22 6.45 -14.38 10.02
C TYR A 22 7.09 -15.52 10.83
N LYS A 23 8.41 -15.74 10.82
CA LYS A 23 8.96 -16.97 11.44
C LYS A 23 10.21 -16.86 12.32
N LEU A 24 10.93 -15.73 12.44
CA LEU A 24 12.19 -15.77 13.21
C LEU A 24 12.60 -14.57 14.08
N TYR A 25 11.97 -13.39 14.03
CA TYR A 25 12.49 -12.24 14.80
C TYR A 25 11.47 -11.53 15.72
N ASN A 26 11.94 -11.31 16.95
CA ASN A 26 11.37 -10.46 18.01
C ASN A 26 11.71 -8.97 17.75
N THR A 27 11.59 -8.50 16.50
CA THR A 27 12.10 -7.18 16.07
C THR A 27 11.02 -6.31 15.46
N SER A 28 11.02 -5.02 15.81
CA SER A 28 10.19 -4.00 15.18
C SER A 28 10.95 -3.30 14.05
N GLN A 29 10.29 -3.04 12.92
CA GLN A 29 10.88 -2.35 11.78
C GLN A 29 10.28 -0.94 11.63
N VAL A 30 11.12 0.03 11.29
CA VAL A 30 10.72 1.41 10.98
C VAL A 30 11.40 1.84 9.68
N PHE A 31 10.65 2.43 8.77
CA PHE A 31 11.18 2.96 7.51
C PHE A 31 11.25 4.50 7.59
N ILE A 32 12.44 5.06 7.39
CA ILE A 32 12.70 6.49 7.56
C ILE A 32 13.20 7.07 6.23
N SER A 33 12.51 8.07 5.68
CA SER A 33 12.98 8.82 4.51
C SER A 33 13.91 9.97 4.94
N PRO A 34 15.08 10.16 4.31
CA PRO A 34 16.06 11.19 4.69
C PRO A 34 15.70 12.59 4.17
N GLU A 35 14.58 13.16 4.62
CA GLU A 35 14.10 14.49 4.18
C GLU A 35 14.63 15.67 5.01
N GLY A 36 14.81 15.50 6.32
CA GLY A 36 15.21 16.56 7.26
C GLY A 36 16.59 16.33 7.89
N ASP A 37 17.11 17.31 8.63
CA ASP A 37 18.46 17.27 9.23
C ASP A 37 18.65 16.02 10.09
N TRP A 38 17.67 15.72 10.94
CA TRP A 38 17.71 14.52 11.79
C TRP A 38 17.69 13.22 10.98
N THR A 39 16.76 13.07 10.02
CA THR A 39 16.66 11.83 9.24
C THR A 39 17.84 11.63 8.29
N LYS A 40 18.43 12.71 7.76
CA LYS A 40 19.69 12.68 7.01
C LYS A 40 20.86 12.29 7.91
N GLY A 41 20.94 12.84 9.12
CA GLY A 41 21.94 12.47 10.12
C GLY A 41 21.88 10.99 10.49
N VAL A 42 20.68 10.46 10.73
CA VAL A 42 20.46 9.02 10.97
C VAL A 42 20.91 8.19 9.77
N ASN A 43 20.51 8.57 8.55
CA ASN A 43 20.91 7.86 7.33
C ASN A 43 22.44 7.82 7.15
N ASN A 44 23.12 8.95 7.36
CA ASN A 44 24.59 9.02 7.27
C ASN A 44 25.24 8.13 8.33
N ALA A 45 24.80 8.23 9.59
CA ALA A 45 25.33 7.42 10.68
C ALA A 45 25.16 5.91 10.46
N VAL A 46 24.04 5.48 9.87
CA VAL A 46 23.78 4.09 9.49
C VAL A 46 24.65 3.66 8.31
N ARG A 47 24.79 4.50 7.28
CA ARG A 47 25.59 4.21 6.07
C ARG A 47 27.08 4.10 6.36
N GLU A 48 27.58 4.91 7.28
CA GLU A 48 28.98 4.85 7.73
C GLU A 48 29.29 3.56 8.50
N ARG A 49 28.27 2.75 8.83
CA ARG A 49 28.37 1.44 9.51
C ARG A 49 29.29 1.46 10.72
N SER A 50 29.36 2.61 11.39
CA SER A 50 30.38 2.89 12.39
C SER A 50 30.27 1.88 13.55
N GLN A 51 29.05 1.65 14.08
CA GLN A 51 28.72 0.64 15.09
C GLN A 51 27.19 0.37 15.14
N GLN A 52 26.77 -0.74 15.76
CA GLN A 52 25.38 -0.91 16.22
C GLN A 52 25.05 0.18 17.25
N ARG A 53 23.91 0.86 17.09
CA ARG A 53 23.51 1.96 17.97
C ARG A 53 22.26 1.59 18.76
N THR A 54 22.28 1.89 20.05
CA THR A 54 21.09 1.81 20.90
C THR A 54 20.09 2.89 20.51
N CYS A 55 18.80 2.54 20.47
CA CYS A 55 17.72 3.50 20.26
C CYS A 55 16.71 3.41 21.39
N TRP A 56 16.08 4.53 21.70
CA TRP A 56 14.97 4.61 22.63
C TRP A 56 13.66 4.63 21.84
N VAL A 57 12.77 3.70 22.14
CA VAL A 57 11.47 3.59 21.48
C VAL A 57 10.39 3.91 22.49
N ARG A 58 9.49 4.82 22.13
CA ARG A 58 8.29 5.15 22.91
C ARG A 58 7.04 4.81 22.09
N GLY A 59 6.19 3.94 22.62
CA GLY A 59 4.99 3.45 21.94
C GLY A 59 4.49 2.12 22.53
N PRO A 60 3.52 1.46 21.86
CA PRO A 60 2.90 1.86 20.59
C PRO A 60 1.90 3.02 20.75
N TYR A 61 1.74 3.81 19.69
CA TYR A 61 0.63 4.76 19.54
C TYR A 61 -0.40 4.17 18.58
N THR A 62 -1.69 4.27 18.91
CA THR A 62 -2.76 3.70 18.09
C THR A 62 -2.91 4.50 16.80
N SER A 63 -2.61 3.89 15.66
CA SER A 63 -2.88 4.49 14.34
C SER A 63 -4.40 4.54 14.08
N PRO A 64 -4.89 5.57 13.37
CA PRO A 64 -6.25 5.58 12.79
C PRO A 64 -6.57 4.32 11.98
N TYR A 65 -5.54 3.59 11.53
CA TYR A 65 -5.70 2.34 10.79
C TYR A 65 -6.27 1.18 11.64
N PHE A 66 -6.34 1.33 12.97
CA PHE A 66 -7.01 0.35 13.85
C PHE A 66 -8.47 0.07 13.46
N ILE A 67 -9.13 1.01 12.78
CA ILE A 67 -10.50 0.82 12.29
C ILE A 67 -10.64 -0.33 11.29
N ALA A 68 -9.54 -0.78 10.66
CA ALA A 68 -9.55 -1.90 9.72
C ALA A 68 -10.18 -3.18 10.32
N THR A 69 -10.13 -3.34 11.65
CA THR A 69 -10.81 -4.41 12.40
C THR A 69 -12.32 -4.48 12.13
N GLN A 70 -12.96 -3.37 11.79
CA GLN A 70 -14.41 -3.24 11.65
C GLN A 70 -14.93 -3.52 10.23
N PHE A 71 -14.05 -3.62 9.22
CA PHE A 71 -14.46 -3.66 7.81
C PHE A 71 -13.93 -4.88 7.05
N ARG A 72 -14.78 -5.55 6.30
CA ARG A 72 -14.43 -6.79 5.57
C ARG A 72 -13.54 -6.53 4.37
N HIS A 73 -13.67 -5.34 3.78
CA HIS A 73 -12.98 -4.96 2.56
C HIS A 73 -12.27 -3.61 2.75
N LEU A 74 -10.98 -3.58 2.42
CA LEU A 74 -10.10 -2.45 2.69
C LEU A 74 -9.51 -1.93 1.37
N VAL A 75 -9.71 -0.63 1.11
CA VAL A 75 -9.01 0.11 0.05
C VAL A 75 -7.96 0.99 0.73
N LEU A 76 -6.72 0.53 0.72
CA LEU A 76 -5.58 1.17 1.35
C LEU A 76 -4.90 2.09 0.33
N ILE A 77 -4.97 3.40 0.55
CA ILE A 77 -4.44 4.41 -0.35
C ILE A 77 -3.23 5.07 0.30
N ALA A 78 -2.12 5.13 -0.44
CA ALA A 78 -0.88 5.67 0.07
C ALA A 78 -0.20 6.62 -0.91
N SER A 79 0.55 7.59 -0.40
CA SER A 79 1.49 8.40 -1.18
C SER A 79 2.89 8.35 -0.59
N GLY A 80 3.89 8.01 -1.40
CA GLY A 80 5.29 7.93 -0.97
C GLY A 80 5.48 6.96 0.20
N ILE A 81 6.21 7.40 1.23
CA ILE A 81 6.48 6.61 2.45
C ILE A 81 5.22 6.33 3.28
N GLY A 82 4.11 7.02 3.00
CA GLY A 82 2.81 6.76 3.59
C GLY A 82 2.24 5.36 3.28
N ILE A 83 2.94 4.53 2.52
CA ILE A 83 2.59 3.11 2.34
C ILE A 83 2.76 2.28 3.63
N THR A 84 3.55 2.76 4.58
CA THR A 84 3.94 1.97 5.75
C THR A 84 2.77 1.55 6.66
N PRO A 85 1.74 2.39 6.96
CA PRO A 85 0.56 1.92 7.69
C PRO A 85 -0.27 0.91 6.91
N ALA A 86 -0.33 1.03 5.57
CA ALA A 86 -1.02 0.07 4.72
C ALA A 86 -0.36 -1.32 4.79
N LEU A 87 0.97 -1.38 4.73
CA LEU A 87 1.72 -2.63 4.91
C LEU A 87 1.53 -3.20 6.32
N GLY A 88 1.51 -2.34 7.35
CA GLY A 88 1.20 -2.75 8.72
C GLY A 88 -0.16 -3.44 8.84
N VAL A 89 -1.20 -2.88 8.21
CA VAL A 89 -2.54 -3.51 8.16
C VAL A 89 -2.52 -4.81 7.37
N MET A 90 -1.82 -4.88 6.24
CA MET A 90 -1.69 -6.13 5.49
C MET A 90 -1.06 -7.24 6.33
N GLY A 91 0.04 -6.93 7.03
CA GLY A 91 0.74 -7.88 7.90
C GLY A 91 -0.05 -8.30 9.15
N GLN A 92 -0.96 -7.44 9.64
CA GLN A 92 -1.87 -7.80 10.74
C GLN A 92 -2.97 -8.79 10.34
N TYR A 93 -3.35 -8.81 9.05
CA TYR A 93 -4.40 -9.68 8.52
C TYR A 93 -3.88 -10.53 7.35
N PRO A 94 -2.94 -11.45 7.61
CA PRO A 94 -2.37 -12.30 6.57
C PRO A 94 -3.45 -13.17 5.91
N GLY A 95 -3.24 -13.49 4.62
CA GLY A 95 -4.15 -14.34 3.85
C GLY A 95 -5.49 -13.68 3.48
N PHE A 96 -6.58 -14.45 3.48
CA PHE A 96 -7.85 -14.06 2.86
C PHE A 96 -8.96 -13.66 3.84
N SER A 97 -8.64 -13.39 5.11
CA SER A 97 -9.64 -13.01 6.12
C SER A 97 -10.38 -11.69 5.79
N ARG A 98 -9.72 -10.81 5.04
CA ARG A 98 -10.25 -9.53 4.55
C ARG A 98 -9.70 -9.24 3.15
N THR A 99 -10.52 -8.63 2.31
CA THR A 99 -10.07 -8.11 1.01
C THR A 99 -9.19 -6.90 1.24
N LYS A 100 -8.00 -6.90 0.61
CA LYS A 100 -7.00 -5.84 0.75
C LYS A 100 -6.61 -5.35 -0.63
N VAL A 101 -7.08 -4.16 -1.00
CA VAL A 101 -6.67 -3.47 -2.23
C VAL A 101 -5.74 -2.32 -1.86
N LEU A 102 -4.57 -2.26 -2.49
CA LEU A 102 -3.63 -1.16 -2.35
C LEU A 102 -3.69 -0.26 -3.57
N ILE A 103 -3.79 1.05 -3.34
CA ILE A 103 -3.59 2.09 -4.35
C ILE A 103 -2.42 2.95 -3.88
N TRP A 104 -1.28 2.85 -4.56
CA TRP A 104 -0.05 3.53 -4.13
C TRP A 104 0.47 4.50 -5.18
N MET A 105 0.59 5.77 -4.80
CA MET A 105 1.23 6.81 -5.61
C MET A 105 2.66 7.00 -5.15
N VAL A 106 3.64 6.70 -6.01
CA VAL A 106 5.07 6.74 -5.64
C VAL A 106 5.92 7.39 -6.73
N ARG A 107 6.91 8.19 -6.34
CA ARG A 107 7.87 8.82 -7.26
C ARG A 107 9.23 8.13 -7.28
N SER A 108 9.63 7.55 -6.15
CA SER A 108 10.94 6.95 -5.97
C SER A 108 10.95 5.52 -6.51
N LYS A 109 11.83 5.27 -7.49
CA LYS A 109 12.07 3.95 -8.08
C LYS A 109 12.67 2.98 -7.05
N VAL A 110 13.55 3.47 -6.19
CA VAL A 110 14.16 2.69 -5.11
C VAL A 110 13.11 2.25 -4.10
N MET A 111 12.24 3.18 -3.69
CA MET A 111 11.13 2.90 -2.78
C MET A 111 10.18 1.85 -3.36
N LEU A 112 9.86 1.97 -4.66
CA LEU A 112 9.06 0.99 -5.38
C LEU A 112 9.69 -0.41 -5.31
N LYS A 113 10.96 -0.55 -5.73
CA LYS A 113 11.66 -1.85 -5.70
C LYS A 113 11.75 -2.43 -4.29
N PHE A 114 11.93 -1.58 -3.29
CA PHE A 114 12.05 -1.97 -1.89
C PHE A 114 10.75 -2.54 -1.30
N PHE A 115 9.61 -1.87 -1.53
CA PHE A 115 8.34 -2.25 -0.89
C PHE A 115 7.52 -3.30 -1.63
N ILE A 116 7.75 -3.49 -2.93
CA ILE A 116 7.02 -4.49 -3.74
C ILE A 116 7.01 -5.89 -3.13
N PRO A 117 8.17 -6.43 -2.67
CA PRO A 117 8.22 -7.72 -1.97
C PRO A 117 7.28 -7.85 -0.76
N LEU A 118 6.90 -6.73 -0.13
CA LEU A 118 6.05 -6.71 1.07
C LEU A 118 4.55 -6.65 0.74
N MET A 119 4.18 -6.65 -0.54
CA MET A 119 2.79 -6.52 -1.00
C MET A 119 2.13 -7.86 -1.35
N GLU A 120 2.73 -8.99 -0.99
CA GLU A 120 2.25 -10.33 -1.35
C GLU A 120 0.82 -10.61 -0.86
N ASP A 121 0.46 -10.10 0.32
CA ASP A 121 -0.87 -10.24 0.91
C ASP A 121 -1.94 -9.32 0.26
N SER A 122 -1.56 -8.48 -0.71
CA SER A 122 -2.52 -7.65 -1.44
C SER A 122 -3.32 -8.49 -2.45
N HIS A 123 -4.64 -8.35 -2.42
CA HIS A 123 -5.51 -8.96 -3.42
C HIS A 123 -5.39 -8.23 -4.76
N LEU A 124 -5.08 -6.93 -4.70
CA LEU A 124 -4.75 -6.09 -5.83
C LEU A 124 -3.86 -4.95 -5.34
N ALA A 125 -2.77 -4.67 -6.04
CA ALA A 125 -1.93 -3.50 -5.84
C ALA A 125 -1.86 -2.67 -7.12
N LEU A 126 -2.56 -1.53 -7.13
CA LEU A 126 -2.50 -0.53 -8.19
C LEU A 126 -1.45 0.53 -7.84
N ILE A 127 -0.39 0.58 -8.62
CA ILE A 127 0.75 1.45 -8.38
C ILE A 127 0.79 2.52 -9.47
N PHE A 128 0.63 3.77 -9.06
CA PHE A 128 0.78 4.94 -9.90
C PHE A 128 2.19 5.52 -9.69
N TYR A 129 3.11 5.09 -10.55
CA TYR A 129 4.48 5.56 -10.57
C TYR A 129 4.55 6.94 -11.26
N THR A 130 4.94 7.95 -10.49
CA THR A 130 4.92 9.37 -10.87
C THR A 130 6.32 10.00 -10.84
N GLY A 131 7.36 9.16 -10.92
CA GLY A 131 8.75 9.61 -11.01
C GLY A 131 9.04 10.35 -12.32
N LYS A 132 10.06 11.22 -12.28
CA LYS A 132 10.53 11.94 -13.48
C LYS A 132 11.13 10.99 -14.50
N GLU A 133 12.01 10.10 -14.04
CA GLU A 133 12.56 9.02 -14.85
C GLU A 133 11.55 7.92 -15.00
N LYS A 134 11.29 7.46 -16.23
CA LYS A 134 10.37 6.35 -16.47
C LYS A 134 11.05 5.03 -16.13
N LEU A 135 10.25 4.07 -15.65
CA LEU A 135 10.63 2.67 -15.58
C LEU A 135 10.75 2.13 -17.00
N THR A 136 11.78 1.32 -17.23
CA THR A 136 11.92 0.57 -18.48
C THR A 136 10.80 -0.46 -18.60
N ARG A 137 10.56 -0.96 -19.82
CA ARG A 137 9.56 -2.01 -20.05
C ARG A 137 9.86 -3.27 -19.24
N GLU A 138 11.12 -3.69 -19.23
CA GLU A 138 11.59 -4.82 -18.42
C GLU A 138 11.31 -4.64 -16.93
N GLU A 139 11.51 -3.44 -16.39
CA GLU A 139 11.19 -3.15 -14.99
C GLU A 139 9.69 -3.23 -14.70
N VAL A 140 8.84 -2.76 -15.61
CA VAL A 140 7.39 -2.87 -15.46
C VAL A 140 6.96 -4.33 -15.51
N ASP A 141 7.46 -5.09 -16.48
CA ASP A 141 7.14 -6.51 -16.66
C ASP A 141 7.59 -7.33 -15.42
N ASN A 142 8.78 -7.05 -14.90
CA ASN A 142 9.30 -7.65 -13.66
C ASN A 142 8.49 -7.29 -12.41
N LEU A 143 7.80 -6.15 -12.39
CA LEU A 143 6.92 -5.79 -11.28
C LEU A 143 5.56 -6.48 -11.41
N HIS A 144 5.03 -6.60 -12.63
CA HIS A 144 3.76 -7.28 -12.89
C HIS A 144 3.85 -8.79 -12.67
N SER A 145 5.05 -9.39 -12.81
CA SER A 145 5.27 -10.82 -12.54
C SER A 145 5.22 -11.20 -11.06
N GLN A 146 5.29 -10.22 -10.14
CA GLN A 146 5.36 -10.45 -8.69
C GLN A 146 3.99 -10.57 -8.00
N GLY A 147 2.93 -10.89 -8.75
CA GLY A 147 1.60 -11.17 -8.23
C GLY A 147 0.53 -10.23 -8.78
N ASN A 148 -0.41 -9.82 -7.92
CA ASN A 148 -1.54 -8.97 -8.31
C ASN A 148 -1.16 -7.47 -8.37
N ILE A 149 0.03 -7.18 -8.89
CA ILE A 149 0.58 -5.83 -8.99
C ILE A 149 0.35 -5.29 -10.41
N ARG A 150 -0.18 -4.08 -10.49
CA ARG A 150 -0.38 -3.34 -11.74
C ARG A 150 0.24 -1.97 -11.61
N VAL A 151 1.24 -1.70 -12.43
CA VAL A 151 1.99 -0.44 -12.43
C VAL A 151 1.59 0.40 -13.63
N GLN A 152 1.17 1.64 -13.37
CA GLN A 152 0.93 2.68 -14.37
C GLN A 152 1.90 3.84 -14.13
N GLN A 153 2.56 4.32 -15.19
CA GLN A 153 3.59 5.35 -15.09
C GLN A 153 3.04 6.79 -15.17
N THR A 154 1.80 7.00 -14.74
CA THR A 154 1.12 8.30 -14.69
C THR A 154 0.30 8.38 -13.41
N ARG A 155 -0.23 9.58 -13.11
CA ARG A 155 -1.30 9.72 -12.11
C ARG A 155 -2.59 9.10 -12.67
N PRO A 156 -3.51 8.64 -11.79
CA PRO A 156 -4.87 8.35 -12.23
C PRO A 156 -5.52 9.65 -12.73
N GLU A 157 -6.34 9.56 -13.76
CA GLU A 157 -7.15 10.69 -14.24
C GLU A 157 -8.16 11.11 -13.16
N SER A 158 -8.87 10.13 -12.60
CA SER A 158 -9.72 10.29 -11.42
C SER A 158 -9.41 9.20 -10.40
N LEU A 159 -9.07 9.63 -9.17
CA LEU A 159 -8.88 8.70 -8.05
C LEU A 159 -10.22 8.10 -7.58
N GLY A 160 -11.31 8.87 -7.64
CA GLY A 160 -12.65 8.40 -7.28
C GLY A 160 -13.10 7.25 -8.19
N ASP A 161 -13.02 7.46 -9.51
CA ASP A 161 -13.44 6.49 -10.52
C ASP A 161 -12.57 5.22 -10.44
N THR A 162 -11.28 5.38 -10.12
CA THR A 162 -10.38 4.24 -9.87
C THR A 162 -10.87 3.40 -8.68
N ILE A 163 -11.24 4.05 -7.57
CA ILE A 163 -11.74 3.36 -6.37
C ILE A 163 -13.08 2.69 -6.65
N GLU A 164 -14.01 3.40 -7.28
CA GLU A 164 -15.31 2.87 -7.68
C GLU A 164 -15.17 1.63 -8.57
N SER A 165 -14.37 1.74 -9.64
CA SER A 165 -14.14 0.63 -10.58
C SER A 165 -13.58 -0.61 -9.88
N VAL A 166 -12.67 -0.41 -8.91
CA VAL A 166 -12.12 -1.49 -8.10
C VAL A 166 -13.21 -2.13 -7.24
N ILE A 167 -13.95 -1.34 -6.47
CA ILE A 167 -14.98 -1.84 -5.55
C ILE A 167 -16.05 -2.60 -6.33
N VAL A 168 -16.59 -2.00 -7.39
CA VAL A 168 -17.59 -2.61 -8.28
C VAL A 168 -17.12 -3.95 -8.83
N ARG A 169 -15.87 -4.02 -9.29
CA ARG A 169 -15.30 -5.27 -9.81
C ARG A 169 -15.19 -6.36 -8.75
N PHE A 170 -14.79 -6.01 -7.53
CA PHE A 170 -14.71 -6.96 -6.43
C PHE A 170 -16.09 -7.43 -5.99
N GLU A 171 -17.07 -6.54 -5.87
CA GLU A 171 -18.47 -6.89 -5.55
C GLU A 171 -19.04 -7.87 -6.57
N ASN A 172 -18.93 -7.58 -7.87
CA ASN A 172 -19.34 -8.50 -8.93
C ASN A 172 -18.68 -9.88 -8.78
N THR A 173 -17.38 -9.90 -8.46
CA THR A 173 -16.64 -11.16 -8.26
C THR A 173 -17.12 -11.92 -7.01
N PHE A 174 -17.54 -11.22 -5.96
CA PHE A 174 -18.09 -11.86 -4.76
C PHE A 174 -19.46 -12.47 -5.05
N GLU A 175 -20.33 -11.76 -5.77
CA GLU A 175 -21.66 -12.24 -6.13
C GLU A 175 -21.60 -13.46 -7.05
N ASP A 176 -20.76 -13.42 -8.09
CA ASP A 176 -20.56 -14.54 -9.03
C ASP A 176 -20.13 -15.83 -8.32
N LYS A 177 -19.35 -15.73 -7.23
CA LYS A 177 -18.92 -16.91 -6.45
C LYS A 177 -20.02 -17.48 -5.54
N THR A 178 -21.03 -16.67 -5.22
CA THR A 178 -22.14 -17.08 -4.36
C THR A 178 -23.35 -17.60 -5.15
N GLN A 179 -23.53 -17.13 -6.38
CA GLN A 179 -24.61 -17.58 -7.27
C GLN A 179 -24.19 -18.82 -8.06
N THR A 180 -24.54 -20.00 -7.55
CA THR A 180 -24.30 -21.26 -8.27
C THR A 180 -25.43 -21.67 -9.21
N ASN A 181 -26.63 -21.06 -9.18
CA ASN A 181 -27.77 -21.49 -10.02
C ASN A 181 -28.93 -20.46 -10.14
N SER A 182 -28.74 -19.26 -10.71
CA SER A 182 -29.91 -18.43 -11.10
C SER A 182 -29.64 -17.45 -12.24
N THR A 183 -30.65 -17.34 -13.10
CA THR A 183 -30.67 -16.83 -14.48
C THR A 183 -30.70 -15.30 -14.66
N TRP A 184 -30.17 -14.52 -13.70
CA TRP A 184 -30.11 -13.06 -13.82
C TRP A 184 -28.80 -12.50 -13.27
N ASN A 185 -27.79 -12.35 -14.15
CA ASN A 185 -26.54 -11.67 -13.82
C ASN A 185 -26.79 -10.16 -13.73
N PHE A 186 -27.18 -9.67 -12.55
CA PHE A 186 -27.15 -8.24 -12.28
C PHE A 186 -25.70 -7.85 -11.99
N HIS A 187 -24.97 -7.40 -13.01
CA HIS A 187 -23.63 -6.85 -12.81
C HIS A 187 -23.73 -5.39 -12.38
N HIS A 188 -23.08 -5.07 -11.25
CA HIS A 188 -22.87 -3.69 -10.84
C HIS A 188 -22.01 -2.98 -11.88
N THR A 189 -22.46 -1.79 -12.28
CA THR A 189 -21.69 -0.86 -13.13
C THR A 189 -21.18 0.33 -12.34
N HIS A 190 -21.85 0.66 -11.23
CA HIS A 190 -21.61 1.83 -10.39
C HIS A 190 -21.85 1.52 -8.91
N LEU A 191 -21.30 2.34 -8.01
CA LEU A 191 -21.48 2.17 -6.55
C LEU A 191 -22.94 2.32 -6.08
N ASP A 192 -23.76 3.09 -6.80
CA ASP A 192 -25.18 3.25 -6.47
C ASP A 192 -25.99 1.95 -6.66
N THR A 193 -25.55 1.08 -7.57
CA THR A 193 -26.16 -0.24 -7.81
C THR A 193 -25.86 -1.26 -6.72
N ILE A 194 -24.84 -1.03 -5.87
CA ILE A 194 -24.46 -1.93 -4.78
C ILE A 194 -25.33 -1.66 -3.56
N GLN A 195 -25.85 -2.74 -2.96
CA GLN A 195 -26.68 -2.66 -1.75
C GLN A 195 -25.93 -1.97 -0.59
N LEU A 196 -26.63 -1.09 0.15
CA LEU A 196 -26.04 -0.30 1.23
C LEU A 196 -25.26 -1.15 2.24
N ARG A 197 -25.82 -2.30 2.66
CA ARG A 197 -25.16 -3.23 3.60
C ARG A 197 -23.80 -3.74 3.12
N HIS A 198 -23.59 -3.87 1.81
CA HIS A 198 -22.29 -4.27 1.26
C HIS A 198 -21.34 -3.08 1.25
N LYS A 199 -21.81 -1.88 0.86
CA LYS A 199 -21.03 -0.64 0.89
C LYS A 199 -20.51 -0.31 2.29
N GLU A 200 -21.33 -0.50 3.32
CA GLU A 200 -20.95 -0.31 4.73
C GLU A 200 -19.83 -1.27 5.20
N SER A 201 -19.58 -2.36 4.46
CA SER A 201 -18.48 -3.30 4.76
C SER A 201 -17.14 -2.91 4.14
N TRP A 202 -17.11 -1.87 3.28
CA TRP A 202 -15.91 -1.29 2.68
C TRP A 202 -15.38 -0.09 3.48
N CYS A 203 -14.06 -0.01 3.62
CA CYS A 203 -13.38 1.15 4.16
C CYS A 203 -12.25 1.61 3.25
N VAL A 204 -12.27 2.91 2.93
CA VAL A 204 -11.17 3.60 2.26
C VAL A 204 -10.27 4.23 3.32
N MET A 205 -8.99 3.94 3.26
CA MET A 205 -8.00 4.40 4.23
C MET A 205 -6.91 5.15 3.48
N TYR A 206 -6.54 6.35 3.93
CA TYR A 206 -5.50 7.15 3.28
C TYR A 206 -4.33 7.45 4.21
N CYS A 207 -3.10 7.30 3.72
CA CYS A 207 -1.91 7.80 4.40
C CYS A 207 -1.02 8.59 3.44
N GLY A 208 -0.80 9.86 3.75
CA GLY A 208 -0.04 10.75 2.88
C GLY A 208 -0.11 12.22 3.28
N GLY A 209 0.65 13.05 2.55
CA GLY A 209 0.77 14.48 2.81
C GLY A 209 -0.13 15.39 1.96
N SER A 210 -1.01 14.83 1.11
CA SER A 210 -1.87 15.66 0.25
C SER A 210 -3.24 15.91 0.90
N VAL A 211 -3.47 17.14 1.36
CA VAL A 211 -4.78 17.59 1.88
C VAL A 211 -5.86 17.48 0.80
N THR A 212 -5.53 17.80 -0.44
CA THR A 212 -6.45 17.70 -1.59
C THR A 212 -6.94 16.25 -1.77
N VAL A 213 -6.02 15.27 -1.73
CA VAL A 213 -6.39 13.85 -1.84
C VAL A 213 -7.26 13.43 -0.65
N LYS A 214 -6.87 13.80 0.58
CA LYS A 214 -7.67 13.50 1.78
C LYS A 214 -9.10 14.04 1.68
N ASN A 215 -9.26 15.29 1.25
CA ASN A 215 -10.58 15.92 1.15
C ASN A 215 -11.43 15.30 0.03
N LEU A 216 -10.81 15.01 -1.11
CA LEU A 216 -11.47 14.28 -2.21
C LEU A 216 -11.99 12.93 -1.73
N LEU A 217 -11.15 12.13 -1.07
CA LEU A 217 -11.54 10.82 -0.56
C LEU A 217 -12.63 10.92 0.51
N LYS A 218 -12.57 11.93 1.39
CA LYS A 218 -13.63 12.18 2.38
C LYS A 218 -14.97 12.53 1.74
N GLY A 219 -14.97 13.33 0.67
CA GLY A 219 -16.19 13.65 -0.08
C GLY A 219 -16.76 12.41 -0.77
N PHE A 220 -15.92 11.75 -1.57
CA PHE A 220 -16.27 10.54 -2.32
C PHE A 220 -16.87 9.43 -1.43
N THR A 221 -16.22 9.13 -0.30
CA THR A 221 -16.69 8.09 0.63
C THR A 221 -18.00 8.46 1.31
N LYS A 222 -18.20 9.74 1.66
CA LYS A 222 -19.46 10.22 2.22
C LYS A 222 -20.61 10.09 1.22
N GLU A 223 -20.40 10.51 -0.02
CA GLU A 223 -21.39 10.44 -1.09
C GLU A 223 -21.79 8.99 -1.41
N ASN A 224 -20.83 8.07 -1.32
CA ASN A 224 -21.04 6.66 -1.66
C ASN A 224 -21.34 5.75 -0.45
N SER A 225 -21.52 6.31 0.76
CA SER A 225 -21.80 5.54 1.99
C SER A 225 -20.74 4.46 2.29
N LEU A 226 -19.46 4.82 2.16
CA LEU A 226 -18.30 3.98 2.47
C LEU A 226 -17.64 4.42 3.78
N GLY A 227 -16.96 3.51 4.48
CA GLY A 227 -16.11 3.87 5.60
C GLY A 227 -14.91 4.72 5.15
N PHE A 228 -14.48 5.68 5.97
CA PHE A 228 -13.28 6.47 5.69
C PHE A 228 -12.44 6.78 6.92
N LYS A 229 -11.13 6.56 6.80
CA LYS A 229 -10.12 7.12 7.73
C LYS A 229 -8.90 7.61 6.97
N ALA A 230 -8.24 8.60 7.55
CA ALA A 230 -6.98 9.09 7.02
C ALA A 230 -5.99 9.37 8.15
N GLU A 231 -4.75 9.00 7.90
CA GLU A 231 -3.59 9.48 8.64
C GLU A 231 -2.91 10.54 7.78
N PHE A 232 -2.90 11.77 8.28
CA PHE A 232 -2.39 12.92 7.54
C PHE A 232 -1.15 13.43 8.24
N PHE A 233 -0.08 13.60 7.49
CA PHE A 233 1.20 14.05 7.99
C PHE A 233 1.66 15.24 7.16
N ASP A 234 2.02 16.31 7.85
CA ASP A 234 2.68 17.47 7.27
C ASP A 234 4.19 17.23 7.36
N TRP A 235 4.72 16.47 6.39
CA TRP A 235 6.15 16.15 6.26
C TRP A 235 6.79 16.90 5.10
#